data_AF-A0A7C4REJ8-F1
#
_entry.id   AF-A0A7C4REJ8-F1
#
_cell.length_a   1.000
_cell.length_b   1.000
_cell.length_c   1.000
_cell.angle_alpha   90.00
_cell.angle_beta   90.00
_cell.angle_gamma   90.00
#
_symmetry.space_group_name_H-M   'P 1'
#
loop_
_entity.id
_entity.type
_entity.pdbx_description
1 polymer ?
#
loop_
_entity_poly.entity_id
_entity_poly.type
_entity_poly.pdbx_seq_one_letter_code
_entity_poly.pdbx_strand_id
1 'polypeptide(L)'
;MKVKDLFALLLWTTLSSNIALLFSFFNSGFFLLTYFFWVAAAILAGVVIVDFKNVIILSVASYFFTSALMFVLLSLPVFLGTLSYQILSDLVFSQNLKLVFSFTFPSLLLINIAFGVVGGYIGEILLTSHS
;
A
#
# COMPACT_ATOMS: atom_id res chain seq x y z
N MET A 1 -6.13 -12.03 21.59
CA MET A 1 -5.80 -12.17 20.15
C MET A 1 -4.32 -12.51 20.05
N LYS A 2 -3.90 -13.50 19.26
CA LYS A 2 -2.46 -13.84 19.18
C LYS A 2 -1.74 -12.76 18.37
N VAL A 3 -0.47 -12.48 18.68
CA VAL A 3 0.37 -11.50 17.97
C VAL A 3 0.35 -11.72 16.44
N LYS A 4 0.26 -12.99 16.01
CA LYS A 4 0.15 -13.38 14.60
C LYS A 4 -1.13 -12.91 13.91
N ASP A 5 -2.27 -12.95 14.61
CA ASP A 5 -3.57 -12.52 14.07
C ASP A 5 -3.59 -11.00 13.89
N LEU A 6 -2.93 -10.30 14.82
CA LEU A 6 -2.81 -8.86 14.82
C LEU A 6 -1.86 -8.36 13.71
N PHE A 7 -0.78 -9.09 13.47
CA PHE A 7 0.14 -8.85 12.35
C PHE A 7 -0.54 -9.07 10.99
N ALA A 8 -1.35 -10.13 10.86
CA ALA A 8 -2.12 -10.40 9.64
C ALA A 8 -3.17 -9.32 9.37
N LEU A 9 -3.87 -8.85 10.41
CA LEU A 9 -4.83 -7.77 10.31
C LEU A 9 -4.16 -6.47 9.82
N LEU A 10 -2.99 -6.12 10.35
CA LEU A 10 -2.23 -4.92 9.96
C LEU A 10 -1.69 -5.00 8.54
N LEU A 11 -1.23 -6.18 8.11
CA LEU A 11 -0.83 -6.39 6.72
C LEU A 11 -2.03 -6.25 5.79
N TRP A 12 -3.21 -6.76 6.19
CA TRP A 12 -4.43 -6.62 5.41
C TRP A 12 -4.94 -5.18 5.33
N THR A 13 -4.91 -4.42 6.44
CA THR A 13 -5.37 -3.02 6.45
C THR A 13 -4.44 -2.10 5.67
N THR A 14 -3.12 -2.29 5.77
CA THR A 14 -2.15 -1.54 4.95
C THR A 14 -2.28 -1.91 3.47
N LEU A 15 -2.49 -3.17 3.13
CA LEU A 15 -2.65 -3.62 1.75
C LEU A 15 -3.94 -3.10 1.12
N SER A 16 -5.07 -3.23 1.81
CA SER A 16 -6.37 -2.74 1.32
C SER A 16 -6.42 -1.21 1.21
N SER A 17 -5.77 -0.48 2.12
CA SER A 17 -5.66 0.98 2.01
C SER A 17 -4.73 1.41 0.88
N ASN A 18 -3.61 0.71 0.64
CA ASN A 18 -2.76 0.96 -0.53
C ASN A 18 -3.53 0.76 -1.85
N ILE A 19 -4.35 -0.30 -1.93
CA ILE A 19 -5.22 -0.56 -3.09
C ILE A 19 -6.25 0.57 -3.26
N ALA A 20 -6.95 0.96 -2.19
CA ALA A 20 -7.97 2.01 -2.24
C ALA A 20 -7.39 3.36 -2.70
N LEU A 21 -6.19 3.71 -2.25
CA LEU A 21 -5.48 4.92 -2.65
C LEU A 21 -5.11 4.90 -4.14
N LEU A 22 -4.72 3.74 -4.66
CA LEU A 22 -4.39 3.60 -6.08
C LEU A 22 -5.64 3.66 -6.96
N PHE A 23 -6.76 3.07 -6.53
CA PHE A 23 -8.03 3.19 -7.25
C PHE A 23 -8.58 4.63 -7.25
N SER A 24 -8.40 5.38 -6.16
CA SER A 24 -8.84 6.77 -6.08
C SER A 24 -7.98 7.73 -6.91
N PHE A 25 -6.73 7.37 -7.23
CA PHE A 25 -5.95 8.11 -8.24
C PHE A 25 -6.60 8.10 -9.62
N PHE A 26 -7.24 6.99 -10.01
CA PHE A 26 -8.00 6.90 -11.26
C PHE A 26 -9.39 7.55 -11.15
N ASN A 27 -9.83 7.92 -9.94
CA ASN A 27 -11.16 8.45 -9.67
C ASN A 27 -11.08 9.64 -8.70
N SER A 28 -10.83 10.81 -9.28
CA SER A 28 -10.42 12.05 -8.59
C SER A 28 -11.38 12.56 -7.50
N GLY A 29 -12.64 12.14 -7.50
CA GLY A 29 -13.64 12.57 -6.51
C GLY A 29 -13.37 12.11 -5.07
N PHE A 30 -12.62 11.01 -4.86
CA PHE A 30 -12.40 10.43 -3.53
C PHE A 30 -10.93 10.36 -3.10
N PHE A 31 -10.03 10.97 -3.88
CA PHE A 31 -8.59 10.88 -3.68
C PHE A 31 -8.15 11.40 -2.28
N LEU A 32 -8.67 12.56 -1.88
CA LEU A 32 -8.27 13.21 -0.63
C LEU A 32 -8.73 12.41 0.61
N LEU A 33 -9.96 11.88 0.58
CA LEU A 33 -10.52 11.08 1.67
C LEU A 33 -9.77 9.74 1.83
N THR A 34 -9.52 9.06 0.72
CA THR A 34 -8.77 7.79 0.72
C THR A 34 -7.32 7.97 1.15
N TYR A 35 -6.71 9.11 0.79
CA TYR A 35 -5.40 9.50 1.29
C TYR A 35 -5.37 9.65 2.82
N PHE A 36 -6.36 10.34 3.40
CA PHE A 36 -6.47 10.46 4.86
C PHE A 36 -6.63 9.09 5.56
N PHE A 37 -7.49 8.22 5.07
CA PHE A 37 -7.67 6.88 5.65
C PHE A 37 -6.41 6.02 5.55
N TRP A 38 -5.67 6.16 4.45
CA TRP A 38 -4.40 5.46 4.28
C TRP A 38 -3.33 5.93 5.28
N VAL A 39 -3.18 7.24 5.47
CA VAL A 39 -2.27 7.79 6.50
C VAL A 39 -2.67 7.31 7.90
N ALA A 40 -3.98 7.35 8.23
CA ALA A 40 -4.48 6.87 9.51
C ALA A 40 -4.17 5.38 9.73
N ALA A 41 -4.33 4.55 8.70
CA ALA A 41 -3.99 3.13 8.76
C ALA A 41 -2.49 2.90 8.98
N ALA A 42 -1.61 3.69 8.33
CA ALA A 42 -0.16 3.62 8.53
C ALA A 42 0.23 3.97 9.97
N ILE A 43 -0.35 5.04 10.53
CA ILE A 43 -0.10 5.45 11.93
C ILE A 43 -0.57 4.36 12.90
N LEU A 44 -1.79 3.83 12.70
CA LEU A 44 -2.33 2.76 13.54
C LEU A 44 -1.46 1.49 13.49
N ALA A 45 -0.95 1.13 12.31
CA ALA A 45 -0.02 0.02 12.17
C ALA A 45 1.26 0.27 12.98
N GLY A 46 1.80 1.48 12.91
CA GLY A 46 2.93 1.91 13.72
C GLY A 46 2.67 1.74 15.22
N VAL A 47 1.57 2.32 15.72
CA VAL A 47 1.20 2.32 17.15
C VAL A 47 1.16 0.91 17.74
N VAL A 48 0.69 -0.06 16.95
CA VAL A 48 0.47 -1.41 17.46
C VAL A 48 1.73 -2.28 17.38
N ILE A 49 2.58 -2.09 16.36
CA ILE A 49 3.79 -2.90 16.19
C ILE A 49 4.90 -2.44 17.15
N VAL A 50 5.00 -1.12 17.38
CA VAL A 50 6.00 -0.42 18.21
C VAL A 50 7.45 -0.60 17.73
N ASP A 51 7.86 -1.80 17.31
CA ASP A 51 9.17 -2.09 16.75
C ASP A 51 9.32 -1.57 15.32
N PHE A 52 10.14 -0.52 15.17
CA PHE A 52 10.46 0.13 13.90
C PHE A 52 10.92 -0.84 12.81
N LYS A 53 11.67 -1.90 13.14
CA LYS A 53 12.15 -2.87 12.14
C LYS A 53 10.97 -3.61 11.50
N ASN A 54 10.02 -4.02 12.32
CA ASN A 54 8.84 -4.75 11.87
C ASN A 54 7.89 -3.84 11.08
N VAL A 55 7.76 -2.57 11.46
CA VAL A 55 7.00 -1.57 10.69
C VAL A 55 7.58 -1.43 9.28
N ILE A 56 8.90 -1.27 9.14
CA ILE A 56 9.54 -1.13 7.83
C ILE A 56 9.34 -2.39 6.98
N ILE A 57 9.58 -3.58 7.54
CA ILE A 57 9.44 -4.85 6.82
C ILE A 57 7.99 -5.05 6.36
N LEU A 58 7.02 -4.77 7.23
CA LEU A 58 5.59 -4.87 6.89
C LEU A 58 5.18 -3.88 5.82
N SER A 59 5.64 -2.64 5.92
CA SER A 59 5.36 -1.60 4.91
C SER A 59 5.92 -2.03 3.56
N VAL A 60 7.18 -2.49 3.49
CA VAL A 60 7.80 -2.98 2.24
C VAL A 60 7.06 -4.21 1.69
N ALA A 61 6.72 -5.18 2.54
CA ALA A 61 6.00 -6.38 2.12
C ALA A 61 4.60 -6.04 1.58
N SER A 62 3.83 -5.25 2.31
CA SER A 62 2.50 -4.77 1.91
C SER A 62 2.56 -4.02 0.58
N TYR A 63 3.60 -3.20 0.40
CA TYR A 63 3.82 -2.45 -0.82
C TYR A 63 4.18 -3.34 -2.03
N PHE A 64 5.03 -4.34 -1.82
CA PHE A 64 5.38 -5.33 -2.84
C PHE A 64 4.13 -6.11 -3.29
N PHE A 65 3.33 -6.60 -2.34
CA PHE A 65 2.09 -7.31 -2.65
C PHE A 65 1.06 -6.43 -3.36
N THR A 66 0.92 -5.17 -2.95
CA THR A 66 0.05 -4.21 -3.63
C THR A 66 0.50 -3.98 -5.06
N SER A 67 1.80 -3.78 -5.28
CA SER A 67 2.38 -3.57 -6.61
C SER A 67 2.21 -4.80 -7.50
N ALA A 68 2.41 -6.00 -6.96
CA ALA A 68 2.19 -7.26 -7.67
C ALA A 68 0.71 -7.47 -8.03
N LEU A 69 -0.22 -7.18 -7.11
CA LEU A 69 -1.65 -7.24 -7.38
C LEU A 69 -2.08 -6.23 -8.46
N MET A 70 -1.55 -5.01 -8.42
CA MET A 70 -1.83 -3.98 -9.42
C MET A 70 -1.25 -4.33 -10.77
N PHE A 71 -0.04 -4.92 -10.80
CA PHE A 71 0.52 -5.48 -12.01
C PHE A 71 -0.43 -6.51 -12.59
N VAL A 72 -0.85 -7.52 -11.82
CA VAL A 72 -1.82 -8.52 -12.29
C VAL A 72 -3.13 -7.86 -12.75
N LEU A 73 -3.72 -6.93 -11.98
CA LEU A 73 -5.00 -6.32 -12.34
C LEU A 73 -4.96 -5.47 -13.61
N LEU A 74 -3.86 -4.76 -13.86
CA LEU A 74 -3.74 -3.86 -15.02
C LEU A 74 -3.08 -4.51 -16.23
N SER A 75 -2.21 -5.50 -16.02
CA SER A 75 -1.49 -6.20 -17.08
C SER A 75 -2.24 -7.42 -17.60
N LEU A 76 -3.01 -8.13 -16.76
CA LEU A 76 -3.79 -9.31 -17.15
C LEU A 76 -4.89 -9.00 -18.18
N PRO A 77 -5.73 -7.96 -18.05
CA PRO A 77 -6.75 -7.66 -19.06
C PRO A 77 -6.12 -7.22 -20.38
N VAL A 78 -4.98 -6.51 -20.33
CA VAL A 78 -4.22 -6.19 -21.55
C VAL A 78 -3.69 -7.48 -22.18
N PHE A 79 -3.02 -8.34 -21.41
CA PHE A 79 -2.50 -9.62 -21.88
C PHE A 79 -3.58 -10.51 -22.51
N LEU A 80 -4.73 -10.68 -21.85
CA LEU A 80 -5.89 -11.39 -22.40
C LEU A 80 -6.44 -10.71 -23.67
N GLY A 81 -6.43 -9.37 -23.71
CA GLY A 81 -6.77 -8.58 -24.89
C GLY A 81 -5.80 -8.81 -26.05
N THR A 82 -4.50 -8.94 -25.81
CA THR A 82 -3.48 -9.21 -26.84
C THR A 82 -3.60 -10.59 -27.45
N LEU A 83 -3.96 -11.60 -26.64
CA LEU A 83 -4.27 -12.95 -27.12
C LEU A 83 -5.53 -12.97 -28.01
N SER A 84 -6.44 -12.02 -27.80
CA SER A 84 -7.73 -11.94 -28.50
C SER A 84 -7.70 -11.04 -29.73
N TYR A 85 -6.92 -9.95 -29.71
CA TYR A 85 -6.87 -8.90 -30.74
C TYR A 85 -5.42 -8.40 -30.91
N GLN A 86 -4.76 -8.81 -31.99
CA GLN A 86 -3.31 -8.65 -32.23
C GLN A 86 -2.79 -7.21 -32.50
N ILE A 87 -3.57 -6.15 -32.36
CA ILE A 87 -3.27 -4.89 -33.09
C ILE A 87 -2.84 -3.70 -32.20
N LEU A 88 -3.02 -3.71 -30.88
CA LEU A 88 -2.69 -2.54 -30.02
C LEU A 88 -1.91 -2.86 -28.72
N SER A 89 -1.21 -4.00 -28.72
CA SER A 89 -0.64 -4.68 -27.55
C SER A 89 0.45 -3.91 -26.78
N ASP A 90 1.53 -3.55 -27.46
CA ASP A 90 2.80 -3.29 -26.77
C ASP A 90 2.89 -1.88 -26.18
N LEU A 91 2.30 -0.89 -26.86
CA LEU A 91 2.29 0.49 -26.38
C LEU A 91 1.45 0.61 -25.11
N VAL A 92 0.25 0.03 -25.10
CA VAL A 92 -0.67 0.07 -23.95
C VAL A 92 -0.09 -0.71 -22.77
N PHE A 93 0.53 -1.85 -23.04
CA PHE A 93 1.20 -2.64 -22.00
C PHE A 93 2.37 -1.89 -21.36
N SER A 94 3.23 -1.26 -22.17
CA SER A 94 4.36 -0.47 -21.68
C SER A 94 3.93 0.78 -20.88
N GLN A 95 2.83 1.43 -21.30
CA GLN A 95 2.26 2.56 -20.57
C GLN A 95 1.67 2.13 -19.23
N ASN A 96 0.93 1.01 -19.18
CA ASN A 96 0.39 0.48 -17.93
C ASN A 96 1.49 0.08 -16.95
N LEU A 97 2.56 -0.55 -17.44
CA LEU A 97 3.76 -0.84 -16.65
C LEU A 97 4.37 0.45 -16.07
N LYS A 98 4.56 1.46 -16.90
CA LYS A 98 5.14 2.74 -16.46
C LYS A 98 4.26 3.41 -15.40
N LEU A 99 2.94 3.41 -15.59
CA LEU A 99 1.98 3.94 -14.62
C LEU A 99 2.04 3.19 -13.29
N VAL A 100 2.04 1.85 -13.31
CA VAL A 100 2.16 1.04 -12.09
C VAL A 100 3.41 1.45 -11.31
N PHE A 101 4.58 1.44 -11.94
CA PHE A 101 5.85 1.71 -11.25
C PHE A 101 6.06 3.19 -10.89
N SER A 102 5.59 4.15 -11.70
CA SER A 102 5.75 5.58 -11.39
C SER A 102 4.82 6.05 -10.27
N PHE A 103 3.65 5.43 -10.12
CA PHE A 103 2.68 5.79 -9.09
C PHE A 103 2.92 5.05 -7.78
N THR A 104 3.43 3.82 -7.82
CA THR A 104 3.76 3.07 -6.59
C THR A 104 5.15 3.45 -6.06
N PHE A 105 6.14 3.69 -6.91
CA PHE A 105 7.53 3.86 -6.46
C PHE A 105 8.06 5.28 -6.71
N PRO A 106 8.80 5.93 -5.79
CA PRO A 106 9.14 5.58 -4.40
C PRO A 106 8.42 6.45 -3.33
N SER A 107 7.68 7.48 -3.72
CA SER A 107 7.18 8.51 -2.79
C SER A 107 6.15 7.98 -1.79
N LEU A 108 5.19 7.18 -2.24
CA LEU A 108 4.16 6.59 -1.38
C LEU A 108 4.72 5.59 -0.37
N LEU A 109 5.73 4.80 -0.76
CA LEU A 109 6.43 3.90 0.16
C LEU A 109 7.11 4.68 1.30
N LEU A 110 7.85 5.74 0.95
CA LEU A 110 8.54 6.58 1.93
C LEU A 110 7.56 7.26 2.89
N ILE A 111 6.42 7.74 2.37
CA ILE A 111 5.38 8.36 3.18
C ILE A 111 4.74 7.33 4.14
N ASN A 112 4.46 6.11 3.67
CA ASN A 112 3.91 5.04 4.53
C ASN A 112 4.87 4.70 5.67
N ILE A 113 6.16 4.55 5.37
CA ILE A 113 7.19 4.30 6.36
C ILE A 113 7.28 5.46 7.35
N ALA A 114 7.31 6.71 6.87
CA ALA A 114 7.39 7.88 7.74
C ALA A 114 6.21 7.95 8.73
N PHE A 115 4.98 7.77 8.26
CA PHE A 115 3.80 7.76 9.14
C PHE A 115 3.73 6.53 10.05
N GLY A 116 4.19 5.37 9.59
CA GLY A 116 4.33 4.18 10.41
C GLY A 116 5.34 4.36 11.55
N VAL A 117 6.48 5.02 11.28
CA VAL A 117 7.49 5.37 12.29
C VAL A 117 6.90 6.35 13.31
N VAL A 118 6.18 7.39 12.85
CA VAL A 118 5.48 8.32 13.75
C VAL A 118 4.46 7.58 14.63
N GLY A 119 3.71 6.65 14.05
CA GLY A 119 2.79 5.79 14.79
C GLY A 119 3.51 4.94 15.85
N GLY A 120 4.64 4.32 15.50
CA GLY A 120 5.44 3.52 16.43
C GLY A 120 5.93 4.32 17.62
N TYR A 121 6.43 5.54 17.37
CA TYR A 121 6.84 6.48 18.42
C TYR A 121 5.69 6.86 19.35
N ILE A 122 4.49 7.13 18.80
CA ILE A 122 3.29 7.41 19.60
C ILE A 122 2.91 6.19 20.46
N GLY A 123 2.99 4.98 19.90
CA GLY A 123 2.73 3.74 20.62
C GLY A 123 3.68 3.52 21.80
N GLU A 124 4.97 3.81 21.62
CA GLU A 124 5.98 3.72 22.67
C GLU A 124 5.70 4.71 23.82
N ILE A 125 5.33 5.95 23.51
CA ILE A 125 4.94 6.95 24.52
C ILE A 125 3.72 6.48 25.31
N LEU A 126 2.68 5.98 24.63
CA LEU A 126 1.45 5.54 25.29
C LEU A 126 1.69 4.37 26.26
N LEU A 127 2.61 3.47 25.92
CA LEU A 127 2.97 2.34 26.78
C LEU A 127 3.81 2.77 27.99
N THR A 128 4.69 3.76 27.83
CA THR A 128 5.55 4.26 28.91
C THR A 128 4.86 5.25 29.84
N SER A 129 3.82 5.96 29.39
CA SER A 129 3.05 6.88 30.25
C SER A 129 2.09 6.17 31.22
N HIS A 130 1.86 4.87 31.05
CA HIS A 130 0.93 4.06 31.84
C HIS A 130 1.62 3.00 32.73
N SER A 131 2.95 3.01 32.81
CA SER A 131 3.78 2.19 33.72
C SER A 131 4.25 3.01 34.92
#